data_AF-A0A257QNG1-F1
#
_entry.id   AF-A0A257QNG1-F1
#
_cell.length_a   1.000
_cell.length_b   1.000
_cell.length_c   1.000
_cell.angle_alpha   90.00
_cell.angle_beta   90.00
_cell.angle_gamma   90.00
#
_symmetry.space_group_name_H-M   'P 1'
#
loop_
_entity.id
_entity.type
_entity.pdbx_description
1 polymer ?
#
loop_
_entity_poly.entity_id
_entity_poly.type
_entity_poly.pdbx_seq_one_letter_code
_entity_poly.pdbx_strand_id
1 'polypeptide(L)' 'MDTRIERLCVANGLKMTGQRRIIARVLSEATDHPDVDELHRRV' A
#
# COMPACT_ATOMS: atom_id res chain seq x y z
N MET A 1 6.59 5.05 -9.90
CA MET A 1 5.20 5.36 -10.30
C MET A 1 4.34 5.26 -9.06
N ASP A 2 3.49 6.24 -8.79
CA ASP A 2 2.56 6.19 -7.64
C ASP A 2 1.47 5.13 -7.89
N THR A 3 1.20 4.30 -6.88
CA THR A 3 0.19 3.24 -6.97
C THR A 3 -1.22 3.77 -6.69
N ARG A 4 -2.27 3.00 -7.02
CA ARG A 4 -3.67 3.44 -6.85
C ARG A 4 -3.95 3.86 -5.39
N ILE A 5 -3.51 3.05 -4.43
CA ILE A 5 -3.75 3.29 -3.01
C ILE A 5 -2.91 4.47 -2.51
N GLU A 6 -1.64 4.60 -2.95
CA GLU A 6 -0.80 5.75 -2.58
C GLU A 6 -1.42 7.08 -3.02
N ARG A 7 -1.92 7.16 -4.25
CA ARG A 7 -2.60 8.37 -4.76
C ARG A 7 -3.84 8.73 -3.92
N LEU A 8 -4.63 7.74 -3.53
CA LEU A 8 -5.79 7.96 -2.66
C LEU A 8 -5.38 8.45 -1.28
N CYS A 9 -4.33 7.88 -0.68
CA CYS A 9 -3.83 8.33 0.61
C CYS A 9 -3.37 9.79 0.58
N VAL A 10 -2.61 10.18 -0.45
CA VAL A 10 -2.17 11.58 -0.63
C VAL A 10 -3.35 12.53 -0.85
N ALA A 11 -4.32 12.15 -1.69
CA ALA A 11 -5.52 12.96 -1.94
C ALA A 11 -6.36 13.17 -0.67
N ASN A 12 -6.34 12.22 0.27
CA ASN A 12 -7.00 12.32 1.57
C ASN A 12 -6.12 13.00 2.64
N GLY A 13 -4.99 13.60 2.27
CA GLY A 13 -4.11 14.30 3.20
C GLY A 13 -3.34 13.38 4.16
N LEU A 14 -3.27 12.08 3.87
CA LEU A 14 -2.50 11.14 4.69
C LEU A 14 -1.01 11.30 4.42
N LYS A 15 -0.21 11.38 5.49
CA LYS A 15 1.25 11.39 5.41
C LYS A 15 1.76 10.04 4.87
N MET A 16 2.47 10.07 3.75
CA MET A 16 3.13 8.88 3.18
C MET A 16 4.57 8.75 3.69
N THR A 17 4.79 7.81 4.60
CA THR A 17 6.12 7.38 5.06
C THR A 17 6.67 6.29 4.14
N GLY A 18 7.97 5.99 4.22
CA GLY A 18 8.58 4.90 3.42
C GLY A 18 7.84 3.58 3.57
N GLN A 19 7.55 3.15 4.80
CA GLN A 19 6.77 1.94 5.08
C GLN A 19 5.37 1.98 4.47
N ARG A 20 4.65 3.11 4.59
CA ARG A 20 3.30 3.25 4.00
C ARG A 20 3.31 3.13 2.48
N ARG A 21 4.36 3.61 1.81
CA ARG A 21 4.51 3.43 0.35
C ARG A 21 4.71 1.97 -0.02
N ILE A 22 5.53 1.24 0.74
CA ILE A 22 5.74 -0.19 0.51
C ILE A 22 4.42 -0.95 0.67
N ILE A 23 3.69 -0.72 1.76
CA ILE A 23 2.39 -1.33 2.01
C ILE A 23 1.39 -0.98 0.90
N ALA A 24 1.28 0.29 0.52
CA ALA A 24 0.38 0.74 -0.55
C ALA A 24 0.72 0.13 -1.91
N ARG A 25 2.02 -0.10 -2.20
CA ARG A 25 2.47 -0.79 -3.40
C ARG A 25 2.05 -2.25 -3.39
N VAL A 26 2.38 -3.00 -2.33
CA VAL A 26 2.03 -4.42 -2.20
C VAL A 26 0.52 -4.62 -2.35
N LEU A 27 -0.29 -3.80 -1.67
CA LEU A 27 -1.76 -3.87 -1.77
C LEU A 27 -2.30 -3.47 -3.15
N SER A 28 -1.60 -2.60 -3.89
CA SER A 28 -2.03 -2.21 -5.24
C SER A 28 -1.66 -3.21 -6.32
N GLU A 29 -0.61 -4.01 -6.10
CA GLU A 29 -0.10 -5.03 -7.02
C GLU A 29 -0.68 -6.42 -6.73
N ALA A 30 -1.23 -6.64 -5.53
CA ALA A 30 -1.90 -7.87 -5.17
C ALA A 30 -3.09 -8.16 -6.12
N THR A 31 -3.04 -9.29 -6.79
CA THR A 31 -4.16 -9.83 -7.59
C THR A 31 -5.15 -10.63 -6.74
N ASP A 32 -4.75 -10.93 -5.50
CA ASP A 32 -5.52 -11.61 -4.48
C ASP A 32 -5.91 -10.66 -3.34
N HIS A 33 -6.49 -11.21 -2.27
CA HIS A 33 -6.95 -10.44 -1.11
C HIS A 33 -6.15 -10.85 0.13
N PRO A 34 -4.90 -10.40 0.27
CA PRO A 34 -4.06 -10.81 1.38
C PRO A 34 -4.65 -10.31 2.71
N ASP A 35 -4.59 -11.18 3.71
CA ASP A 35 -4.83 -10.79 5.09
C ASP A 35 -3.64 -10.02 5.68
N VAL A 36 -3.74 -9.65 6.95
CA VAL A 36 -2.71 -8.86 7.65
C VAL A 36 -1.38 -9.61 7.75
N ASP A 37 -1.41 -10.91 8.06
CA ASP A 37 -0.20 -11.70 8.23
C ASP A 37 0.50 -11.93 6.90
N GLU A 38 -0.28 -12.15 5.84
CA GLU A 38 0.22 -12.28 4.49
C GLU A 38 0.81 -10.97 3.97
N LEU A 39 0.14 -9.84 4.23
CA LEU A 39 0.67 -8.52 3.90
C LEU A 39 2.01 -8.28 4.60
N HIS A 40 2.12 -8.60 5.88
CA HIS A 40 3.38 -8.47 6.63
C HIS A 40 4.50 -9.37 6.04
N ARG A 41 4.16 -10.57 5.54
CA ARG A 41 5.13 -11.45 4.87
C ARG A 41 5.61 -10.93 3.51
N ARG A 42 4.87 -10.00 2.88
CA ARG A 42 5.17 -9.45 1.55
C ARG A 42 5.96 -8.13 1.58
N VAL A 43 6.18 -7.56 2.76
CA VAL A 43 6.79 -6.23 2.99
C VAL A 43 8.27 -6.34 3.34
#